data_AF-A0A1H9NCM0-F1
#
_entry.id   AF-A0A1H9NCM0-F1
#
_cell.length_a   1.000
_cell.length_b   1.000
_cell.length_c   1.000
_cell.angle_alpha   90.00
_cell.angle_beta   90.00
_cell.angle_gamma   90.00
#
_symmetry.space_group_name_H-M   'P 1'
#
loop_
_entity.id
_entity.type
_entity.pdbx_description
1 polymer ?
#
loop_
_entity_poly.entity_id
_entity_poly.type
_entity_poly.pdbx_seq_one_letter_code
_entity_poly.pdbx_strand_id
1 'polypeptide(L)'
;MVRRRTSLAGGVAAVALAVSTDDLNWMPLNQGTPVATPTAGTKGQRDPFIMRKQNGGFVVLAADLTGTDFTRQNQYIHAWDSADLRSFTGYRRLKMHSTPTHTWAPEAF
;
A
#
# COMPACT_ATOMS: atom_id res chain seq x y z
N MET A 1 -1.49 18.33 -0.30
CA MET A 1 -0.75 17.07 -0.57
C MET A 1 -1.44 15.86 0.08
N VAL A 2 -1.22 14.66 -0.45
CA VAL A 2 -1.61 13.37 0.19
C VAL A 2 -0.35 12.68 0.71
N ARG A 3 -0.36 12.21 1.95
CA ARG A 3 0.70 11.39 2.54
C ARG A 3 0.15 10.04 2.97
N ARG A 4 1.03 9.05 2.92
CA ARG A 4 0.78 7.67 3.32
C ARG A 4 1.66 7.29 4.50
N ARG A 5 1.13 6.47 5.41
CA ARG A 5 1.88 5.84 6.50
C ARG A 5 1.44 4.39 6.60
N THR A 6 2.38 3.53 6.98
CA THR A 6 2.04 2.18 7.46
C THR A 6 1.60 2.27 8.92
N SER A 7 0.36 1.93 9.22
CA SER A 7 -0.16 1.80 10.59
C SER A 7 -0.30 0.33 10.97
N LEU A 8 -0.21 0.04 12.27
CA LEU A 8 -0.48 -1.30 12.80
C LEU A 8 -1.94 -1.34 13.23
N ALA A 9 -2.75 -2.16 12.59
CA ALA A 9 -4.08 -2.51 13.06
C ALA A 9 -4.15 -4.03 13.25
N GLY A 10 -4.51 -4.48 14.45
CA GLY A 10 -4.59 -5.92 14.76
C GLY A 10 -3.28 -6.71 14.54
N GLY A 11 -2.13 -6.05 14.65
CA GLY A 11 -0.81 -6.68 14.43
C GLY A 11 -0.36 -6.76 12.96
N VAL A 12 -1.17 -6.27 12.02
CA VAL A 12 -0.85 -6.25 10.59
C VAL A 12 -0.57 -4.81 10.15
N ALA A 13 0.53 -4.65 9.41
CA ALA A 13 0.88 -3.41 8.74
C ALA A 13 -0.17 -3.13 7.65
N ALA A 14 -0.78 -1.95 7.65
CA ALA A 14 -1.82 -1.56 6.69
C ALA A 14 -1.65 -0.09 6.26
N VAL A 15 -2.19 0.29 5.10
CA VAL A 15 -2.03 1.67 4.58
C VAL A 15 -3.03 2.59 5.28
N ALA A 16 -2.52 3.66 5.90
CA ALA A 16 -3.31 4.80 6.33
C ALA A 16 -2.91 6.05 5.55
N LEU A 17 -3.88 6.90 5.23
CA LEU A 17 -3.70 8.10 4.42
C LEU A 17 -4.03 9.36 5.22
N ALA A 18 -3.39 10.47 4.86
CA ALA A 18 -3.67 11.79 5.41
C ALA A 18 -3.56 12.85 4.32
N VAL A 19 -4.30 13.94 4.48
CA VAL A 19 -4.29 15.10 3.59
C VAL A 19 -3.83 16.34 4.35
N SER A 20 -3.15 17.23 3.65
CA SER A 20 -2.74 18.53 4.16
C SER A 20 -2.87 19.58 3.06
N THR A 21 -3.20 20.81 3.44
CA THR A 21 -3.19 21.98 2.55
C THR A 21 -1.91 22.80 2.67
N ASP A 22 -1.12 22.59 3.72
CA ASP A 22 0.08 23.39 4.06
C ASP A 22 1.34 22.54 4.30
N ASP A 23 1.24 21.22 4.12
CA ASP A 23 2.26 20.19 4.32
C ASP A 23 2.80 20.07 5.77
N LEU A 24 2.28 20.88 6.70
CA LEU A 24 2.65 20.89 8.12
C LEU A 24 1.57 20.21 8.98
N ASN A 25 0.31 20.51 8.69
CA ASN A 25 -0.85 20.02 9.43
C ASN A 25 -1.55 18.93 8.63
N TRP A 26 -1.57 17.71 9.19
CA TRP A 26 -2.07 16.52 8.50
C TRP A 26 -3.37 16.03 9.13
N MET A 27 -4.43 15.98 8.34
CA MET A 27 -5.70 15.40 8.72
C MET A 27 -5.77 13.95 8.26
N PRO A 28 -5.94 12.96 9.16
CA PRO A 28 -6.08 11.57 8.76
C PRO A 28 -7.35 11.37 7.93
N LEU A 29 -7.22 10.62 6.85
CA LEU A 29 -8.36 10.09 6.11
C LEU A 29 -8.90 8.86 6.82
N ASN A 30 -10.19 8.56 6.60
CA ASN A 30 -10.88 7.40 7.16
C ASN A 30 -10.73 7.27 8.69
N GLN A 31 -10.75 8.40 9.41
CA GLN A 31 -10.57 8.45 10.87
C GLN A 31 -9.27 7.78 11.36
N GLY A 32 -8.26 7.65 10.50
CA GLY A 32 -7.01 6.95 10.80
C GLY A 32 -7.09 5.42 10.70
N THR A 33 -8.26 4.87 10.38
CA THR A 33 -8.44 3.43 10.15
C THR A 33 -7.77 3.03 8.83
N PRO A 34 -6.97 1.94 8.81
CA PRO A 34 -6.33 1.50 7.58
C PRO A 34 -7.35 1.12 6.51
N VAL A 35 -7.00 1.41 5.26
CA VAL A 35 -7.92 1.33 4.12
C VAL A 35 -7.54 0.26 3.09
N ALA A 36 -6.31 -0.25 3.16
CA ALA A 36 -5.83 -1.34 2.33
C ALA A 36 -5.10 -2.37 3.21
N THR A 37 -5.68 -3.57 3.29
CA THR A 37 -5.15 -4.71 4.05
C THR A 37 -5.04 -5.91 3.11
N PRO A 38 -3.86 -6.54 2.97
CA PRO A 38 -3.71 -7.71 2.12
C PRO A 38 -4.43 -8.94 2.69
N THR A 39 -5.11 -9.69 1.82
CA THR A 39 -5.78 -10.95 2.20
C THR A 39 -5.03 -12.20 1.75
N ALA A 40 -3.92 -12.05 1.02
CA ALA A 40 -3.11 -13.13 0.46
C ALA A 40 -1.61 -12.81 0.53
N GLY A 41 -0.76 -13.77 0.16
CA GLY A 41 0.70 -13.62 0.26
C GLY A 41 1.17 -13.79 1.71
N THR A 42 2.12 -12.95 2.12
CA THR A 42 2.56 -12.88 3.52
C THR A 42 1.51 -12.28 4.44
N LYS A 43 0.49 -11.61 3.86
CA LYS A 43 -0.55 -10.82 4.52
C LYS A 43 -0.06 -9.55 5.21
N GLY A 44 1.24 -9.27 5.14
CA GLY A 44 1.82 -8.00 5.56
C GLY A 44 2.08 -7.11 4.35
N GLN A 45 2.32 -5.84 4.63
CA GLN A 45 2.69 -4.89 3.59
C GLN A 45 3.67 -3.84 4.09
N ARG A 46 4.53 -3.38 3.19
CA ARG A 46 5.47 -2.28 3.42
C ARG A 46 5.59 -1.35 2.23
N ASP A 47 6.15 -0.18 2.50
CA ASP A 47 6.56 0.80 1.49
C ASP A 47 5.43 1.09 0.49
N PRO A 48 4.26 1.58 0.95
CA PRO A 48 3.15 1.84 0.06
C PRO A 48 3.54 2.87 -0.99
N PHE A 49 2.90 2.84 -2.16
CA PHE A 49 2.98 3.83 -3.22
C PHE A 49 1.58 4.15 -3.74
N ILE A 50 1.31 5.42 -4.05
CA ILE A 50 0.01 5.86 -4.57
C ILE A 50 0.25 6.56 -5.89
N MET A 51 -0.46 6.14 -6.93
CA MET A 51 -0.47 6.80 -8.23
C MET A 51 -1.89 7.21 -8.58
N ARG A 52 -2.06 8.44 -9.09
CA ARG A 52 -3.30 8.87 -9.72
C ARG A 52 -3.32 8.36 -11.16
N LYS A 53 -4.38 7.65 -11.54
CA LYS A 53 -4.51 7.13 -12.91
C LYS A 53 -4.91 8.25 -13.87
N GLN A 54 -4.51 8.14 -15.14
CA GLN A 54 -4.84 9.12 -16.18
C GLN A 54 -6.35 9.26 -16.40
N ASN A 55 -7.10 8.18 -16.26
CA ASN A 55 -8.56 8.14 -16.38
C ASN A 55 -9.30 8.50 -15.08
N GLY A 56 -8.59 8.97 -14.06
CA GLY A 56 -9.16 9.24 -12.74
C GLY A 56 -9.06 8.06 -11.77
N GLY A 57 -9.32 8.34 -10.50
CA GLY A 57 -9.04 7.40 -9.41
C GLY A 57 -7.55 7.14 -9.21
N PHE A 58 -7.26 6.09 -8.45
CA PHE A 58 -5.96 5.80 -7.87
C PHE A 58 -5.66 4.31 -7.90
N VAL A 59 -4.38 3.99 -7.94
CA VAL A 59 -3.85 2.68 -7.59
C VAL A 59 -2.92 2.83 -6.39
N VAL A 60 -3.01 1.88 -5.47
CA VAL A 60 -2.08 1.76 -4.35
C VAL A 60 -1.31 0.47 -4.50
N LEU A 61 0.01 0.57 -4.38
CA LEU A 61 0.95 -0.54 -4.44
C LEU A 61 1.64 -0.70 -3.09
N ALA A 62 2.03 -1.91 -2.71
CA ALA A 62 2.86 -2.15 -1.54
C ALA A 62 3.67 -3.44 -1.67
N ALA A 63 4.85 -3.50 -1.05
CA ALA A 63 5.63 -4.72 -0.96
C ALA A 63 4.87 -5.79 -0.16
N ASP A 64 4.85 -7.04 -0.63
CA ASP A 64 4.28 -8.18 0.07
C ASP A 64 5.28 -8.72 1.10
N LEU A 65 5.26 -8.12 2.30
CA LEU A 65 6.22 -8.38 3.36
C LEU A 65 5.59 -8.18 4.75
N THR A 66 5.71 -9.19 5.62
CA THR A 66 5.23 -9.15 7.01
C THR A 66 6.35 -8.81 7.97
N GLY A 67 6.13 -7.77 8.79
CA GLY A 67 7.04 -7.39 9.86
C GLY A 67 8.45 -7.04 9.35
N THR A 68 9.46 -7.65 9.96
CA THR A 68 10.88 -7.41 9.67
C THR A 68 11.59 -8.66 9.13
N ASP A 69 10.84 -9.65 8.63
CA ASP A 69 11.45 -10.80 7.94
C ASP A 69 11.89 -10.41 6.53
N PHE A 70 13.05 -9.76 6.45
CA PHE A 70 13.68 -9.36 5.19
C PHE A 70 14.37 -10.51 4.47
N THR A 71 14.34 -11.72 5.03
CA THR A 71 14.95 -12.91 4.41
C THR A 71 13.97 -13.67 3.52
N ARG A 72 12.66 -13.44 3.72
CA ARG A 72 11.61 -14.08 2.93
C ARG A 72 11.57 -13.51 1.51
N GLN A 73 12.13 -14.28 0.58
CA GLN A 73 12.02 -14.02 -0.86
C GLN A 73 10.56 -13.98 -1.30
N ASN A 74 10.18 -12.89 -1.97
CA ASN A 74 8.85 -12.68 -2.50
C ASN A 74 8.90 -11.84 -3.78
N GLN A 75 8.31 -12.36 -4.85
CA GLN A 75 8.34 -11.75 -6.18
C GLN A 75 7.10 -10.89 -6.48
N TYR A 76 6.27 -10.61 -5.47
CA TYR A 76 4.96 -10.00 -5.65
C TYR A 76 4.85 -8.62 -5.00
N ILE A 77 4.08 -7.76 -5.67
CA ILE A 77 3.58 -6.48 -5.12
C ILE A 77 2.07 -6.59 -4.95
N HIS A 78 1.57 -6.12 -3.81
CA HIS A 78 0.14 -5.93 -3.62
C HIS A 78 -0.34 -4.71 -4.40
N ALA A 79 -1.53 -4.80 -5.00
CA ALA A 79 -2.17 -3.69 -5.69
C ALA A 79 -3.65 -3.59 -5.33
N TRP A 80 -4.14 -2.37 -5.15
CA TRP A 80 -5.55 -2.03 -4.95
C TRP A 80 -5.94 -0.84 -5.81
N ASP A 81 -7.18 -0.79 -6.24
CA ASP A 81 -7.78 0.36 -6.93
C ASP A 81 -8.67 1.15 -5.96
N SER A 82 -8.68 2.47 -6.12
CA SER A 82 -9.55 3.36 -5.35
C SER A 82 -10.07 4.49 -6.22
N ALA A 83 -11.34 4.86 -6.08
CA ALA A 83 -11.89 6.04 -6.76
C ALA A 83 -11.57 7.34 -6.01
N ASP A 84 -11.40 7.26 -4.69
CA ASP A 84 -11.49 8.42 -3.77
C ASP A 84 -10.48 8.40 -2.61
N LEU A 85 -9.58 7.40 -2.56
CA LEU A 85 -8.63 7.15 -1.46
C LEU A 85 -9.28 6.82 -0.10
N ARG A 86 -10.58 6.53 -0.07
CA ARG A 86 -11.31 6.10 1.14
C ARG A 86 -11.74 4.65 1.04
N SER A 87 -12.20 4.22 -0.14
CA SER A 87 -12.59 2.84 -0.42
C SER A 87 -11.63 2.18 -1.39
N PHE A 88 -11.27 0.94 -1.10
CA PHE A 88 -10.29 0.16 -1.87
C PHE A 88 -10.92 -1.14 -2.34
N THR A 89 -10.71 -1.45 -3.61
CA THR A 89 -11.28 -2.62 -4.29
C THR A 89 -10.22 -3.24 -5.20
N GLY A 90 -10.55 -4.34 -5.88
CA GLY A 90 -9.67 -4.91 -6.91
C GLY A 90 -8.33 -5.42 -6.38
N TYR A 91 -8.27 -5.86 -5.13
CA TYR A 91 -7.05 -6.41 -4.54
C TYR A 91 -6.49 -7.53 -5.41
N ARG A 92 -5.20 -7.41 -5.77
CA ARG A 92 -4.46 -8.41 -6.53
C ARG A 92 -2.99 -8.40 -6.17
N ARG A 93 -2.30 -9.50 -6.49
CA ARG A 93 -0.85 -9.63 -6.38
C ARG A 93 -0.25 -9.64 -7.78
N LEU A 94 0.66 -8.71 -8.04
CA LEU A 94 1.35 -8.58 -9.31
C LEU A 94 2.70 -9.31 -9.19
N LYS A 95 2.89 -10.36 -10.00
CA LYS A 95 4.16 -11.08 -10.05
C LYS A 95 5.14 -10.29 -10.91
N MET A 96 6.27 -9.87 -10.35
CA MET A 96 7.26 -9.07 -11.07
C MET A 96 8.33 -9.92 -11.76
N HIS A 97 8.68 -11.07 -11.19
CA HIS A 97 9.69 -11.96 -11.76
C HIS A 97 9.53 -13.40 -11.25
N SER A 98 10.35 -14.32 -11.77
CA SER A 98 10.35 -15.75 -11.40
C SER A 98 11.65 -16.21 -10.71
N THR A 99 12.60 -15.31 -10.47
CA THR A 99 13.85 -15.64 -9.75
C THR A 99 13.65 -15.73 -8.23
N PRO A 100 14.46 -16.52 -7.50
CA PRO A 100 14.41 -16.64 -6.05
C PRO A 100 15.04 -15.41 -5.39
N THR A 101 14.37 -14.26 -5.48
CA THR A 101 14.79 -13.00 -4.84
C THR A 101 13.56 -12.13 -4.54
N HIS A 102 13.80 -10.94 -4.01
CA HIS A 102 12.81 -9.99 -3.53
C HIS A 102 12.38 -8.98 -4.60
N THR A 103 11.12 -8.56 -4.53
CA THR A 103 10.62 -7.33 -5.12
C THR A 103 10.13 -6.40 -4.01
N TRP A 104 10.73 -5.21 -3.87
CA TRP A 104 10.43 -4.25 -2.80
C TRP A 104 10.24 -2.83 -3.32
N ALA A 105 9.71 -1.96 -2.45
CA ALA A 105 9.61 -0.51 -2.62
C ALA A 105 9.12 -0.09 -4.03
N PRO A 106 7.88 -0.43 -4.41
CA PRO A 106 7.37 -0.15 -5.74
C PRO A 106 7.19 1.35 -5.98
N GLU A 107 7.38 1.76 -7.24
CA GLU A 107 6.97 3.05 -7.78
C GLU A 107 6.36 2.85 -9.18
N ALA A 108 5.50 3.77 -9.60
CA ALA A 108 4.82 3.74 -10.90
C ALA A 108 4.60 5.17 -11.42
N PHE A 109 4.50 5.34 -12.74
CA PHE A 109 4.39 6.63 -13.43
C PHE A 109 3.41 6.56 -14.60
#